data_AF-A0A562GF29-F1
#
_entry.id   AF-A0A562GF29-F1
#
_cell.length_a   1.000
_cell.length_b   1.000
_cell.length_c   1.000
_cell.angle_alpha   90.00
_cell.angle_beta   90.00
_cell.angle_gamma   90.00
#
_symmetry.space_group_name_H-M   'P 1'
#
loop_
_entity.id
_entity.type
_entity.pdbx_description
1 polymer ?
#
loop_
_entity_poly.entity_id
_entity_poly.type
_entity_poly.pdbx_seq_one_letter_code
_entity_poly.pdbx_strand_id
1 'polypeptide(L)'
;MTRKQIVVLMGILFLLVVSVTNTGMAMENSDNPIDQAFDKDFTQATATSEMNYVAEKYMQAWKAEMNNAAAVIKQQYQFEEDKDRIDTYTAAYEQVAAAAGSVAWLNWSDTNAEPKHRSFGTGAASASLSAKANIYKQATVNLINMYQGQTGDNLSEKNTYIYAYSGNGAELAKIRKQHHN
;
A
#
# COMPACT_ATOMS: atom_id res chain seq x y z
N MET A 1 24.34 -16.24 29.74
CA MET A 1 23.51 -15.12 29.24
C MET A 1 23.22 -14.19 30.42
N THR A 2 23.58 -12.92 30.34
CA THR A 2 23.43 -11.99 31.49
C THR A 2 22.01 -11.42 31.55
N ARG A 3 21.55 -11.03 32.76
CA ARG A 3 20.19 -10.51 33.01
C ARG A 3 19.82 -9.33 32.08
N LYS A 4 20.81 -8.53 31.65
CA LYS A 4 20.65 -7.45 30.66
C LYS A 4 20.37 -7.95 29.23
N GLN A 5 20.96 -9.08 28.82
CA GLN A 5 20.70 -9.69 27.50
C GLN A 5 19.29 -10.28 27.42
N ILE A 6 18.75 -10.79 28.53
CA ILE A 6 17.37 -11.31 28.60
C ILE A 6 16.33 -10.18 28.47
N VAL A 7 16.58 -9.01 29.08
CA VAL A 7 15.68 -7.86 28.99
C VAL A 7 15.66 -7.26 27.58
N VAL A 8 16.81 -7.18 26.91
CA VAL A 8 16.89 -6.72 25.51
C VAL A 8 16.21 -7.71 24.56
N LEU A 9 16.40 -9.02 24.74
CA LEU A 9 15.72 -10.03 23.94
C LEU A 9 14.22 -10.07 24.18
N MET A 10 13.74 -9.87 25.42
CA MET A 10 12.29 -9.74 25.66
C MET A 10 11.72 -8.45 25.09
N GLY A 11 12.46 -7.33 25.09
CA GLY A 11 12.01 -6.08 24.46
C GLY A 11 11.90 -6.18 22.93
N ILE A 12 12.86 -6.86 22.29
CA ILE A 12 12.84 -7.13 20.83
C ILE A 12 11.75 -8.16 20.49
N LEU A 13 11.52 -9.16 21.33
CA LEU A 13 10.44 -10.13 21.16
C LEU A 13 9.06 -9.47 21.35
N PHE A 14 8.91 -8.50 22.28
CA PHE A 14 7.65 -7.77 22.46
C PHE A 14 7.36 -6.82 21.29
N LEU A 15 8.38 -6.20 20.68
CA LEU A 15 8.25 -5.43 19.44
C LEU A 15 7.92 -6.32 18.22
N LEU A 16 8.37 -7.58 18.21
CA LEU A 16 8.03 -8.57 17.19
C LEU A 16 6.64 -9.21 17.38
N VAL A 17 6.09 -9.24 18.59
CA VAL A 17 4.73 -9.77 18.83
C VAL A 17 3.66 -8.71 18.56
N VAL A 18 3.95 -7.43 18.80
CA VAL A 18 3.03 -6.32 18.42
C VAL A 18 2.97 -6.11 16.90
N SER A 19 3.97 -6.58 16.14
CA SER A 19 3.93 -6.55 14.66
C SER A 19 3.19 -7.74 14.03
N VAL A 20 2.67 -8.70 14.82
CA VAL A 20 1.99 -9.90 14.29
C VAL A 20 0.50 -9.98 14.69
N THR A 21 -0.02 -9.10 15.54
CA THR A 21 -1.45 -9.10 15.92
C THR A 21 -2.32 -8.08 15.21
N ASN A 22 -1.76 -7.28 14.28
CA ASN A 22 -2.57 -6.52 13.32
C ASN A 22 -2.55 -7.21 11.95
N THR A 23 -2.85 -8.52 11.94
CA THR A 23 -3.57 -9.08 10.80
C THR A 23 -4.91 -8.37 10.77
N GLY A 24 -4.97 -7.19 10.13
CA GLY A 24 -6.22 -6.75 9.54
C GLY A 24 -6.76 -7.97 8.81
N MET A 25 -7.93 -8.46 9.22
CA MET A 25 -8.57 -9.59 8.58
C MET A 25 -8.46 -9.36 7.08
N ALA A 26 -7.75 -10.24 6.40
CA ALA A 26 -7.60 -10.16 4.97
C ALA A 26 -9.03 -10.14 4.43
N MET A 27 -9.45 -8.98 3.90
CA MET A 27 -10.54 -8.96 2.95
C MET A 27 -10.13 -10.00 1.92
N GLU A 28 -10.96 -11.03 1.68
CA GLU A 28 -10.61 -12.03 0.69
C GLU A 28 -10.22 -11.28 -0.59
N ASN A 29 -9.09 -11.68 -1.19
CA ASN A 29 -8.54 -11.08 -2.40
C ASN A 29 -9.58 -11.07 -3.56
N SER A 30 -10.68 -11.82 -3.41
CA SER A 30 -11.83 -11.93 -4.30
C SER A 30 -12.74 -10.71 -4.35
N ASP A 31 -12.72 -9.77 -3.39
CA ASP A 31 -13.69 -8.65 -3.36
C ASP A 31 -13.12 -7.27 -3.70
N ASN A 32 -11.80 -7.14 -3.89
CA ASN A 32 -11.18 -5.85 -4.16
C ASN A 32 -11.08 -5.55 -5.67
N PRO A 33 -11.78 -4.52 -6.19
CA PRO A 33 -11.79 -4.23 -7.62
C PRO A 33 -10.43 -3.77 -8.16
N ILE A 34 -9.54 -3.21 -7.34
CA ILE A 34 -8.20 -2.82 -7.79
C ILE A 34 -7.36 -4.07 -8.08
N ASP A 35 -7.29 -5.04 -7.16
CA ASP A 35 -6.53 -6.27 -7.41
C ASP A 35 -7.08 -7.02 -8.61
N GLN A 36 -8.41 -7.14 -8.71
CA GLN A 36 -9.08 -7.80 -9.84
C GLN A 36 -8.74 -7.15 -11.18
N ALA A 37 -8.73 -5.81 -11.24
CA ALA A 37 -8.47 -5.08 -12.47
C ALA A 37 -7.02 -5.24 -12.95
N PHE A 38 -6.06 -5.41 -12.03
CA PHE A 38 -4.63 -5.53 -12.34
C PHE A 38 -4.11 -6.98 -12.38
N ASP A 39 -4.91 -7.97 -11.99
CA ASP A 39 -4.52 -9.40 -11.88
C ASP A 39 -3.81 -9.91 -13.15
N LYS A 40 -4.38 -9.63 -14.31
CA LYS A 40 -3.82 -10.04 -15.60
C LYS A 40 -2.65 -9.15 -16.06
N ASP A 41 -2.60 -7.89 -15.66
CA ASP A 41 -1.55 -6.96 -16.13
C ASP A 41 -0.16 -7.37 -15.64
N PHE A 42 -0.05 -7.84 -14.39
CA PHE A 42 1.23 -8.28 -13.83
C PHE A 42 1.81 -9.51 -14.53
N THR A 43 0.96 -10.38 -15.10
CA THR A 43 1.39 -11.57 -15.84
C THR A 43 1.59 -11.31 -17.32
N GLN A 44 0.92 -10.27 -17.87
CA GLN A 44 1.01 -9.92 -19.29
C GLN A 44 2.11 -8.90 -19.62
N ALA A 45 2.61 -8.14 -18.64
CA ALA A 45 3.72 -7.22 -18.84
C ALA A 45 5.03 -7.99 -19.05
N THR A 46 5.61 -7.92 -20.25
CA THR A 46 6.82 -8.67 -20.59
C THR A 46 8.05 -7.78 -20.70
N ALA A 47 7.89 -6.53 -21.12
CA ALA A 47 8.98 -5.56 -21.18
C ALA A 47 9.13 -4.84 -19.84
N THR A 48 10.35 -4.47 -19.45
CA THR A 48 10.54 -3.77 -18.16
C THR A 48 9.86 -2.41 -18.11
N SER A 49 9.69 -1.73 -19.25
CA SER A 49 8.88 -0.51 -19.34
C SER A 49 7.40 -0.78 -19.03
N GLU A 50 6.84 -1.88 -19.52
CA GLU A 50 5.47 -2.31 -19.21
C GLU A 50 5.33 -2.66 -17.73
N MET A 51 6.29 -3.41 -17.17
CA MET A 51 6.29 -3.77 -15.74
C MET A 51 6.32 -2.53 -14.84
N ASN A 52 7.16 -1.55 -15.17
CA ASN A 52 7.23 -0.28 -14.44
C ASN A 52 5.92 0.49 -14.53
N TYR A 53 5.33 0.55 -15.72
CA TYR A 53 4.07 1.24 -15.94
C TYR A 53 2.90 0.58 -15.19
N VAL A 54 2.81 -0.76 -15.21
CA VAL A 54 1.80 -1.50 -14.43
C VAL A 54 1.98 -1.23 -12.94
N ALA A 55 3.20 -1.35 -12.42
CA ALA A 55 3.50 -1.10 -11.01
C ALA A 55 3.18 0.35 -10.60
N GLU A 56 3.45 1.32 -11.46
CA GLU A 56 3.11 2.72 -11.23
C GLU A 56 1.59 2.92 -11.18
N LYS A 57 0.84 2.40 -12.16
CA LYS A 57 -0.62 2.54 -12.22
C LYS A 57 -1.30 1.86 -11.04
N TYR A 58 -0.81 0.69 -10.64
CA TYR A 58 -1.29 -0.03 -9.47
C TYR A 58 -1.02 0.76 -8.18
N MET A 59 0.19 1.31 -8.01
CA MET A 59 0.53 2.18 -6.88
C MET A 59 -0.34 3.44 -6.82
N GLN A 60 -0.59 4.08 -7.97
CA GLN A 60 -1.45 5.26 -8.07
C GLN A 60 -2.90 4.93 -7.71
N ALA A 61 -3.44 3.80 -8.20
CA ALA A 61 -4.78 3.35 -7.87
C ALA A 61 -4.96 3.17 -6.36
N TRP A 62 -4.02 2.50 -5.70
CA TRP A 62 -4.06 2.31 -4.26
C TRP A 62 -3.89 3.58 -3.45
N LYS A 63 -3.00 4.50 -3.88
CA LYS A 63 -2.85 5.80 -3.24
C LYS A 63 -4.15 6.61 -3.34
N ALA A 64 -4.78 6.61 -4.50
CA ALA A 64 -6.06 7.31 -4.71
C ALA A 64 -7.17 6.71 -3.84
N GLU A 65 -7.25 5.39 -3.75
CA GLU A 65 -8.25 4.70 -2.92
C GLU A 65 -8.03 4.96 -1.42
N MET A 66 -6.78 5.01 -0.95
CA MET A 66 -6.45 5.42 0.43
C MET A 66 -6.99 6.81 0.74
N ASN A 67 -6.76 7.76 -0.17
CA ASN A 67 -7.21 9.14 -0.01
C ASN A 67 -8.75 9.23 -0.04
N ASN A 68 -9.40 8.43 -0.90
CA ASN A 68 -10.85 8.36 -0.94
C ASN A 68 -11.44 7.77 0.34
N ALA A 69 -10.90 6.66 0.82
CA ALA A 69 -11.32 6.03 2.07
C ALA A 69 -11.18 7.01 3.25
N ALA A 70 -10.05 7.72 3.33
CA ALA A 70 -9.84 8.77 4.32
C ALA A 70 -10.90 9.89 4.22
N ALA A 71 -11.22 10.36 3.01
CA ALA A 71 -12.23 11.39 2.80
C ALA A 71 -13.63 10.93 3.24
N VAL A 72 -14.03 9.70 2.91
CA VAL A 72 -15.31 9.10 3.34
C VAL A 72 -15.39 9.01 4.86
N ILE A 73 -14.33 8.52 5.50
CA ILE A 73 -14.27 8.38 6.96
C ILE A 73 -14.36 9.73 7.66
N LYS A 74 -13.68 10.76 7.15
CA LYS A 74 -13.74 12.13 7.71
C LYS A 74 -15.17 12.70 7.74
N GLN A 75 -16.06 12.26 6.85
CA GLN A 75 -17.46 12.70 6.85
C GLN A 75 -18.26 12.16 8.04
N GLN A 76 -17.79 11.10 8.70
CA GLN A 76 -18.44 10.53 9.90
C GLN A 76 -18.11 11.31 11.18
N TYR A 77 -17.03 12.09 11.18
CA TYR A 77 -16.56 12.80 12.36
C TYR A 77 -17.13 14.21 12.44
N GLN A 78 -17.70 14.55 13.60
CA GLN A 78 -18.22 15.89 13.88
C GLN A 78 -17.09 16.90 14.14
N PHE A 79 -16.05 16.48 14.86
CA PHE A 79 -14.99 17.38 15.33
C PHE A 79 -13.81 17.40 14.35
N GLU A 80 -13.21 18.57 14.16
CA GLU A 80 -12.06 18.74 13.25
C GLU A 80 -10.82 18.00 13.76
N GLU A 81 -10.65 17.88 15.08
CA GLU A 81 -9.55 17.17 15.70
C GLU A 81 -9.51 15.69 15.31
N ASP A 82 -10.67 15.05 15.13
CA ASP A 82 -10.73 13.66 14.65
C ASP A 82 -10.39 13.56 13.17
N LYS A 83 -10.81 14.55 12.36
CA LYS A 83 -10.46 14.63 10.94
C LYS A 83 -8.96 14.82 10.73
N ASP A 84 -8.33 15.67 11.54
CA ASP A 84 -6.88 15.90 11.55
C ASP A 84 -6.09 14.63 11.89
N ARG A 85 -6.65 13.74 12.72
CA ARG A 85 -6.04 12.43 13.02
C ARG A 85 -6.05 11.50 11.80
N ILE A 86 -7.09 11.55 10.96
CA ILE A 86 -7.12 10.82 9.70
C ILE A 86 -6.08 11.38 8.71
N ASP A 87 -5.91 12.69 8.66
CA ASP A 87 -4.89 13.32 7.82
C ASP A 87 -3.47 12.96 8.30
N THR A 88 -3.24 12.97 9.61
CA THR A 88 -1.97 12.50 10.21
C THR A 88 -1.71 11.02 9.89
N TYR A 89 -2.75 10.18 9.94
CA TYR A 89 -2.66 8.76 9.59
C TYR A 89 -2.20 8.56 8.15
N THR A 90 -2.87 9.22 7.19
CA THR A 90 -2.53 9.07 5.76
C THR A 90 -1.12 9.59 5.46
N ALA A 91 -0.74 10.74 6.02
CA ALA A 91 0.61 11.29 5.90
C ALA A 91 1.69 10.35 6.45
N ALA A 92 1.43 9.68 7.58
CA ALA A 92 2.35 8.68 8.13
C ALA A 92 2.52 7.48 7.18
N TYR A 93 1.43 6.98 6.58
CA TYR A 93 1.51 5.91 5.58
C TYR A 93 2.23 6.34 4.30
N GLU A 94 2.15 7.61 3.87
CA GLU A 94 2.96 8.12 2.76
C GLU A 94 4.46 8.07 3.08
N GLN A 95 4.86 8.38 4.31
CA GLN A 95 6.25 8.28 4.75
C GLN A 95 6.72 6.82 4.80
N VAL A 96 5.88 5.91 5.32
CA VAL A 96 6.17 4.46 5.32
C VAL A 96 6.29 3.93 3.89
N ALA A 97 5.43 4.38 2.97
CA ALA A 97 5.52 4.00 1.56
C ALA A 97 6.84 4.48 0.95
N ALA A 98 7.24 5.73 1.20
CA ALA A 98 8.53 6.26 0.74
C ALA A 98 9.72 5.46 1.28
N ALA A 99 9.69 5.08 2.57
CA ALA A 99 10.69 4.23 3.18
C ALA A 99 10.73 2.83 2.55
N ALA A 100 9.57 2.18 2.37
CA ALA A 100 9.46 0.87 1.73
C ALA A 100 10.00 0.90 0.29
N GLY A 101 9.66 1.94 -0.47
CA GLY A 101 10.20 2.15 -1.82
C GLY A 101 11.72 2.33 -1.82
N SER A 102 12.28 3.02 -0.83
CA SER A 102 13.72 3.23 -0.70
C SER A 102 14.46 1.94 -0.33
N VAL A 103 13.90 1.14 0.57
CA VAL A 103 14.44 -0.20 0.92
C VAL A 103 14.41 -1.12 -0.30
N ALA A 104 13.34 -1.08 -1.10
CA ALA A 104 13.28 -1.84 -2.34
C ALA A 104 14.39 -1.42 -3.33
N TRP A 105 14.69 -0.13 -3.48
CA TRP A 105 15.85 0.31 -4.27
C TRP A 105 17.18 -0.19 -3.71
N LEU A 106 17.33 -0.16 -2.38
CA LEU A 106 18.55 -0.63 -1.71
C LEU A 106 18.79 -2.13 -1.96
N ASN A 107 17.74 -2.95 -1.93
CA ASN A 107 17.83 -4.40 -2.15
C ASN A 107 18.35 -4.78 -3.55
N TRP A 108 18.23 -3.87 -4.52
CA TRP A 108 18.68 -4.05 -5.89
C TRP A 108 19.93 -3.25 -6.22
N SER A 109 20.57 -2.67 -5.20
CA SER A 109 21.73 -1.81 -5.40
C SER A 109 23.00 -2.64 -5.70
N ASP A 110 23.78 -2.22 -6.69
CA ASP A 110 25.08 -2.82 -6.95
C ASP A 110 26.10 -2.35 -5.92
N THR A 111 26.47 -3.23 -4.99
CA THR A 111 27.42 -2.92 -3.92
C THR A 111 28.84 -2.69 -4.43
N ASN A 112 29.16 -3.11 -5.66
CA ASN A 112 30.47 -2.88 -6.29
C ASN A 112 30.58 -1.51 -6.97
N ALA A 113 29.45 -0.82 -7.19
CA ALA A 113 29.45 0.54 -7.75
C ALA A 113 29.75 1.61 -6.70
N GLU A 114 30.20 2.79 -7.16
CA GLU A 114 30.33 3.97 -6.29
C GLU A 114 28.99 4.32 -5.62
N PRO A 115 28.96 4.76 -4.34
CA PRO A 115 27.72 4.99 -3.58
C PRO A 115 26.61 5.75 -4.31
N LYS A 116 26.95 6.82 -5.04
CA LYS A 116 26.01 7.64 -5.83
C LYS A 116 25.44 6.94 -7.07
N HIS A 117 25.99 5.79 -7.45
CA HIS A 117 25.65 5.04 -8.65
C HIS A 117 25.17 3.61 -8.34
N ARG A 118 24.90 3.27 -7.07
CA ARG A 118 24.49 1.90 -6.70
C ARG A 118 23.04 1.59 -7.03
N SER A 119 22.16 2.58 -6.91
CA SER A 119 20.73 2.42 -7.18
C SER A 119 20.40 2.80 -8.62
N PHE A 120 20.43 1.82 -9.52
CA PHE A 120 20.07 1.98 -10.92
C PHE A 120 19.37 0.73 -11.45
N GLY A 121 18.71 0.86 -12.60
CA GLY A 121 18.04 -0.25 -13.27
C GLY A 121 16.52 -0.18 -13.19
N THR A 122 15.89 -0.59 -14.27
CA THR A 122 14.45 -0.53 -14.45
C THR A 122 13.70 -1.56 -13.61
N GLY A 123 14.32 -2.72 -13.28
CA GLY A 123 13.72 -3.71 -12.37
C GLY A 123 13.53 -3.18 -10.95
N ALA A 124 14.50 -2.45 -10.41
CA ALA A 124 14.42 -1.84 -9.09
C ALA A 124 13.31 -0.76 -8.99
N ALA A 125 12.97 -0.11 -10.11
CA ALA A 125 11.84 0.81 -10.18
C ALA A 125 10.50 0.10 -9.95
N SER A 126 10.21 -0.98 -10.69
CA SER A 126 8.98 -1.76 -10.48
C SER A 126 8.88 -2.31 -9.05
N ALA A 127 9.98 -2.82 -8.49
CA ALA A 127 10.02 -3.31 -7.12
C ALA A 127 9.69 -2.21 -6.09
N SER A 128 10.25 -1.00 -6.28
CA SER A 128 9.97 0.16 -5.44
C SER A 128 8.51 0.61 -5.51
N LEU A 129 7.95 0.66 -6.72
CA LEU A 129 6.55 1.03 -6.95
C LEU A 129 5.59 0.01 -6.33
N SER A 130 5.86 -1.29 -6.49
CA SER A 130 5.06 -2.36 -5.89
C SER A 130 5.13 -2.33 -4.35
N ALA A 131 6.31 -2.06 -3.78
CA ALA A 131 6.45 -1.89 -2.33
C ALA A 131 5.59 -0.73 -1.80
N LYS A 132 5.60 0.41 -2.50
CA LYS A 132 4.72 1.56 -2.18
C LYS A 132 3.24 1.18 -2.30
N ALA A 133 2.86 0.50 -3.37
CA ALA A 133 1.47 0.06 -3.59
C ALA A 133 0.96 -0.81 -2.43
N ASN A 134 1.79 -1.74 -1.94
CA ASN A 134 1.42 -2.61 -0.82
C ASN A 134 1.17 -1.82 0.48
N ILE A 135 1.96 -0.78 0.74
CA ILE A 135 1.74 0.11 1.90
C ILE A 135 0.42 0.87 1.77
N TYR A 136 0.13 1.42 0.58
CA TYR A 136 -1.15 2.12 0.34
C TYR A 136 -2.35 1.18 0.42
N LYS A 137 -2.24 -0.04 -0.12
CA LYS A 137 -3.24 -1.10 0.03
C LYS A 137 -3.53 -1.39 1.49
N GLN A 138 -2.49 -1.62 2.29
CA GLN A 138 -2.63 -1.90 3.72
C GLN A 138 -3.32 -0.74 4.46
N ALA A 139 -2.90 0.51 4.20
CA ALA A 139 -3.54 1.70 4.77
C ALA A 139 -5.03 1.78 4.43
N THR A 140 -5.36 1.55 3.16
CA THR A 140 -6.73 1.56 2.64
C THR A 140 -7.59 0.52 3.33
N VAL A 141 -7.13 -0.74 3.39
CA VAL A 141 -7.87 -1.83 4.04
C VAL A 141 -8.06 -1.56 5.53
N ASN A 142 -7.06 -1.01 6.22
CA ASN A 142 -7.19 -0.63 7.62
C ASN A 142 -8.23 0.48 7.83
N LEU A 143 -8.25 1.51 6.97
CA LEU A 143 -9.27 2.56 6.98
C LEU A 143 -10.67 1.98 6.74
N ILE A 144 -10.83 1.12 5.73
CA ILE A 144 -12.10 0.45 5.42
C ILE A 144 -12.58 -0.40 6.60
N ASN A 145 -11.69 -1.20 7.20
CA ASN A 145 -12.03 -2.03 8.34
C ASN A 145 -12.45 -1.19 9.55
N MET A 146 -11.79 -0.05 9.79
CA MET A 146 -12.20 0.90 10.82
C MET A 146 -13.58 1.47 10.52
N TYR A 147 -13.85 1.89 9.29
CA TYR A 147 -15.14 2.43 8.85
C TYR A 147 -16.28 1.42 9.02
N GLN A 148 -16.06 0.19 8.56
CA GLN A 148 -17.04 -0.90 8.65
C GLN A 148 -17.22 -1.43 10.08
N GLY A 149 -16.21 -1.25 10.94
CA GLY A 149 -16.27 -1.59 12.36
C GLY A 149 -16.99 -0.57 13.23
N GLN A 150 -17.22 0.65 12.72
CA GLN A 150 -18.07 1.64 13.37
C GLN A 150 -19.54 1.24 13.19
N THR A 151 -20.10 0.56 14.17
CA THR A 151 -21.56 0.40 14.32
C THR A 151 -22.08 1.56 15.15
N GLY A 152 -23.11 2.26 14.65
CA GLY A 152 -23.88 3.18 15.50
C GLY A 152 -24.63 2.43 16.61
N ASP A 153 -25.49 3.12 17.36
CA ASP A 153 -26.33 2.53 18.42
C ASP A 153 -27.22 1.37 17.94
N ASN A 154 -27.34 1.17 16.62
CA ASN A 154 -28.06 0.09 15.99
C ASN A 154 -27.08 -0.91 15.35
N LEU A 155 -26.91 -2.08 15.98
CA LEU A 155 -26.02 -3.16 15.52
C LEU A 155 -26.36 -3.72 14.12
N SER A 156 -27.52 -3.37 13.56
CA SER A 156 -27.98 -3.76 12.22
C SER A 156 -27.51 -2.82 11.10
N GLU A 157 -27.01 -1.62 11.41
CA GLU A 157 -26.52 -0.65 10.41
C GLU A 157 -24.99 -0.67 10.38
N LYS A 158 -24.44 -1.70 9.74
CA LYS A 158 -23.01 -1.76 9.47
C LYS A 158 -22.68 -0.85 8.28
N ASN A 159 -21.83 0.14 8.50
CA ASN A 159 -21.27 0.95 7.42
C ASN A 159 -20.63 0.03 6.37
N THR A 160 -21.06 0.15 5.12
CA THR A 160 -20.48 -0.60 4.00
C THR A 160 -19.68 0.36 3.14
N TYR A 161 -18.38 0.10 3.04
CA TYR A 161 -17.51 0.88 2.14
C TYR A 161 -17.69 0.40 0.70
N ILE A 162 -17.76 1.35 -0.24
CA ILE A 162 -17.76 1.09 -1.67
C ILE A 162 -16.48 1.68 -2.24
N TYR A 163 -15.70 0.86 -2.94
CA TYR A 163 -14.48 1.29 -3.61
C TYR A 163 -14.78 2.37 -4.66
N ALA A 164 -13.98 3.43 -4.69
CA ALA A 164 -14.08 4.47 -5.70
C ALA A 164 -13.46 4.04 -7.04
N TYR A 165 -12.52 3.10 -7.01
CA TYR A 165 -11.88 2.59 -8.21
C TYR A 165 -12.88 1.97 -9.20
N SER A 166 -12.83 2.46 -10.44
CA SER A 166 -13.67 2.01 -11.57
C SER A 166 -12.86 1.77 -12.86
N GLY A 167 -11.53 1.65 -12.74
CA GLY A 167 -10.63 1.43 -13.87
C GLY A 167 -10.55 -0.04 -14.33
N ASN A 168 -9.89 -0.27 -15.46
CA ASN A 168 -9.66 -1.59 -16.04
C ASN A 168 -8.18 -2.02 -15.94
N GLY A 169 -7.51 -1.66 -14.85
CA GLY A 169 -6.09 -1.94 -14.65
C GLY A 169 -5.19 -0.91 -15.34
N ALA A 170 -4.06 -1.37 -15.87
CA ALA A 170 -3.07 -0.56 -16.56
C ALA A 170 -3.42 -0.29 -18.04
N GLU A 171 -4.32 -1.09 -18.64
CA GLU A 171 -4.70 -1.00 -20.06
C GLU A 171 -3.50 -1.15 -21.02
N LEU A 172 -2.65 -2.16 -20.79
CA LEU A 172 -1.38 -2.40 -21.52
C LEU A 172 -1.49 -2.33 -23.06
N ALA A 173 -2.62 -2.75 -23.63
CA ALA A 173 -2.86 -2.68 -25.07
C ALA A 173 -2.78 -1.25 -25.64
N LYS A 174 -3.14 -0.22 -24.86
CA LYS A 174 -3.05 1.18 -25.29
C LYS A 174 -1.60 1.65 -25.37
N ILE A 175 -0.78 1.27 -24.38
CA ILE A 175 0.65 1.59 -24.32
C ILE A 175 1.39 0.94 -25.50
N ARG A 176 1.12 -0.35 -25.75
CA ARG A 176 1.75 -1.08 -26.88
C ARG A 176 1.50 -0.39 -28.21
N LYS A 177 0.27 0.09 -28.46
CA LYS A 177 -0.07 0.83 -29.69
C LYS A 177 0.68 2.16 -29.84
N GLN A 178 1.03 2.82 -28.74
CA GLN A 178 1.78 4.08 -28.78
C GLN A 178 3.28 3.89 -29.13
N HIS A 179 3.84 2.71 -28.85
CA HIS A 179 5.25 2.40 -29.11
C HIS A 179 5.48 1.65 -30.44
N HIS A 180 4.42 1.32 -31.18
CA HIS A 180 4.49 0.66 -32.49
C HIS A 180 4.21 1.60 -33.69
N ASN A 181 4.21 2.93 -33.46
CA ASN A 181 4.15 3.95 -34.50
C ASN A 181 5.51 4.65 -34.67
#